data_AF-A0A4Z0MTD4-F1
#
_entry.id   AF-A0A4Z0MTD4-F1
#
_cell.length_a   1.000
_cell.length_b   1.000
_cell.length_c   1.000
_cell.angle_alpha   90.00
_cell.angle_beta   90.00
_cell.angle_gamma   90.00
#
_symmetry.space_group_name_H-M   'P 1'
#
loop_
_entity.id
_entity.type
_entity.pdbx_description
1 polymer ?
#
loop_
_entity_poly.entity_id
_entity_poly.type
_entity_poly.pdbx_seq_one_letter_code
_entity_poly.pdbx_strand_id
1 'polypeptide(L)'
;MKFLSVAICLLTVPVAAAMAQDSAPSLQTLDETYGFQGARFETPVSSYKDMVLAEKAGKTQYYRRTGEQKKLGSGEVADITYGFYQGKLAVVMLKTHGQINSQSVLEALQEQAGPGVQNNRFAQRYAWNAKRVHMSYDENAMSGDALVLITCKKLKEQEMKQDLRSRPTAPMGSR
;
A
#
# COMPACT_ATOMS: atom_id res chain seq x y z
N MET A 1 -12.62 15.03 -71.92
CA MET A 1 -11.81 13.91 -71.42
C MET A 1 -10.85 14.46 -70.35
N LYS A 2 -10.85 13.87 -69.13
CA LYS A 2 -9.65 13.59 -68.28
C LYS A 2 -8.78 14.80 -67.81
N PHE A 3 -8.44 15.06 -66.54
CA PHE A 3 -8.36 14.28 -65.29
C PHE A 3 -8.46 15.24 -64.08
N LEU A 4 -9.14 14.82 -63.00
CA LEU A 4 -8.98 15.40 -61.66
C LEU A 4 -7.74 14.78 -61.00
N SER A 5 -6.78 15.61 -60.58
CA SER A 5 -5.69 15.21 -59.69
C SER A 5 -6.13 15.40 -58.24
N VAL A 6 -6.34 14.29 -57.52
CA VAL A 6 -6.54 14.27 -56.07
C VAL A 6 -5.19 13.99 -55.41
N ALA A 7 -4.65 14.97 -54.70
CA ALA A 7 -3.47 14.80 -53.86
C ALA A 7 -3.92 14.24 -52.49
N ILE A 8 -3.58 12.98 -52.23
CA ILE A 8 -3.82 12.31 -50.94
C ILE A 8 -2.59 12.55 -50.07
N CYS A 9 -2.71 13.47 -49.10
CA CYS A 9 -1.73 13.62 -48.02
C CYS A 9 -1.95 12.52 -46.98
N LEU A 10 -1.07 11.50 -46.99
CA LEU A 10 -0.97 10.49 -45.95
C LEU A 10 -0.32 11.12 -44.70
N LEU A 11 -1.14 11.46 -43.71
CA LEU A 11 -0.68 11.80 -42.36
C LEU A 11 -0.33 10.50 -41.63
N THR A 12 0.96 10.18 -41.56
CA THR A 12 1.48 9.11 -40.70
C THR A 12 1.54 9.63 -39.26
N VAL A 13 0.59 9.20 -38.42
CA VAL A 13 0.64 9.43 -36.97
C VAL A 13 1.59 8.39 -36.36
N PRO A 14 2.69 8.78 -35.68
CA PRO A 14 3.50 7.82 -34.95
C PRO A 14 2.71 7.33 -33.73
N VAL A 15 2.38 6.05 -33.72
CA VAL A 15 1.86 5.38 -32.52
C VAL A 15 3.01 5.33 -31.51
N ALA A 16 3.01 6.24 -30.54
CA ALA A 16 3.92 6.18 -29.41
C ALA A 16 3.53 4.98 -28.55
N ALA A 17 4.26 3.88 -28.70
CA ALA A 17 4.19 2.77 -27.75
C ALA A 17 4.69 3.28 -26.40
N ALA A 18 3.78 3.41 -25.43
CA ALA A 18 4.12 3.65 -24.05
C ALA A 18 4.90 2.44 -23.54
N MET A 19 6.23 2.57 -23.49
CA MET A 19 7.12 1.59 -22.88
C MET A 19 6.74 1.50 -21.40
N ALA A 20 6.11 0.40 -20.99
CA ALA A 20 6.05 0.02 -19.59
C ALA A 20 7.50 -0.20 -19.14
N GLN A 21 8.03 0.71 -18.31
CA GLN A 21 9.34 0.47 -17.71
C GLN A 21 9.19 -0.70 -16.74
N ASP A 22 9.79 -1.84 -17.07
CA ASP A 22 10.05 -2.92 -16.12
C ASP A 22 11.04 -2.41 -15.07
N SER A 23 10.53 -1.70 -14.08
CA SER A 23 11.29 -1.27 -12.92
C SER A 23 11.67 -2.50 -12.11
N ALA A 24 12.98 -2.75 -11.95
CA ALA A 24 13.47 -3.84 -11.12
C ALA A 24 12.92 -3.74 -9.68
N PRO A 25 12.71 -4.89 -8.99
CA PRO A 25 12.24 -4.90 -7.61
C PRO A 25 13.13 -4.02 -6.73
N SER A 26 12.55 -3.02 -6.06
CA SER A 26 13.35 -2.09 -5.25
C SER A 26 12.53 -1.37 -4.19
N LEU A 27 13.20 -0.91 -3.13
CA LEU A 27 12.59 -0.03 -2.14
C LEU A 27 12.13 1.31 -2.74
N GLN A 28 12.77 1.75 -3.83
CA GLN A 28 12.37 2.96 -4.54
C GLN A 28 10.96 2.81 -5.15
N THR A 29 10.60 1.63 -5.65
CA THR A 29 9.26 1.33 -6.16
C THR A 29 8.17 1.59 -5.11
N LEU A 30 8.41 1.26 -3.84
CA LEU A 30 7.47 1.56 -2.74
C LEU A 30 7.30 3.07 -2.53
N ASP A 31 8.40 3.83 -2.58
CA ASP A 31 8.38 5.29 -2.39
C ASP A 31 7.76 6.06 -3.56
N GLU A 32 7.86 5.51 -4.77
CA GLU A 32 7.25 6.05 -5.99
C GLU A 32 5.74 5.76 -6.02
N THR A 33 5.36 4.50 -5.76
CA THR A 33 3.95 4.08 -5.66
C THR A 33 3.23 4.89 -4.59
N TYR A 34 3.86 5.02 -3.41
CA TYR A 34 3.41 5.88 -2.31
C TYR A 34 1.92 5.72 -1.96
N GLY A 35 1.45 4.48 -1.91
CA GLY A 35 0.04 4.15 -1.75
C GLY A 35 -0.23 2.69 -2.09
N PHE A 36 -1.50 2.37 -2.34
CA PHE A 36 -1.94 1.03 -2.71
C PHE A 36 -3.18 1.11 -3.61
N GLN A 37 -3.21 0.37 -4.72
CA GLN A 37 -4.34 0.29 -5.68
C GLN A 37 -5.01 1.65 -6.00
N GLY A 38 -4.18 2.65 -6.31
CA GLY A 38 -4.64 4.01 -6.64
C GLY A 38 -4.99 4.91 -5.45
N ALA A 39 -5.05 4.36 -4.24
CA ALA A 39 -5.16 5.16 -3.02
C ALA A 39 -3.77 5.65 -2.57
N ARG A 40 -3.52 6.95 -2.69
CA ARG A 40 -2.22 7.57 -2.37
C ARG A 40 -2.17 8.03 -0.92
N PHE A 41 -1.05 7.79 -0.23
CA PHE A 41 -0.82 8.27 1.12
C PHE A 41 -0.95 9.80 1.23
N GLU A 42 -1.32 10.27 2.41
CA GLU A 42 -1.62 11.67 2.75
C GLU A 42 -2.87 12.27 2.07
N THR A 43 -3.48 11.56 1.12
CA THR A 43 -4.71 12.01 0.45
C THR A 43 -5.88 12.00 1.44
N PRO A 44 -6.71 13.06 1.48
CA PRO A 44 -7.84 13.11 2.39
C PRO A 44 -8.94 12.12 1.98
N VAL A 45 -9.64 11.57 2.97
CA VAL A 45 -10.74 10.60 2.74
C VAL A 45 -11.82 11.15 1.80
N SER A 46 -12.08 12.46 1.84
CA SER A 46 -13.04 13.15 0.98
C SER A 46 -12.70 13.10 -0.51
N SER A 47 -11.48 12.71 -0.89
CA SER A 47 -11.10 12.49 -2.29
C SER A 47 -11.63 11.17 -2.85
N TYR A 48 -12.08 10.25 -1.99
CA TYR A 48 -12.59 8.94 -2.37
C TYR A 48 -14.10 8.89 -2.15
N LYS A 49 -14.86 8.61 -3.21
CA LYS A 49 -16.34 8.53 -3.15
C LYS A 49 -16.86 7.16 -2.75
N ASP A 50 -15.98 6.17 -2.72
CA ASP A 50 -16.24 4.74 -2.61
C ASP A 50 -15.74 4.15 -1.28
N MET A 51 -15.31 5.00 -0.34
CA MET A 51 -14.86 4.58 0.99
C MET A 51 -16.02 4.51 1.97
N VAL A 52 -16.19 3.34 2.60
CA VAL A 52 -17.20 3.08 3.63
C VAL A 52 -16.51 2.88 4.97
N LEU A 53 -16.92 3.63 5.98
CA LEU A 53 -16.35 3.55 7.32
C LEU A 53 -16.60 2.15 7.91
N ALA A 54 -15.53 1.49 8.33
CA ALA A 54 -15.55 0.17 8.94
C ALA A 54 -15.32 0.22 10.45
N GLU A 55 -14.37 1.04 10.92
CA GLU A 55 -13.98 1.09 12.32
C GLU A 55 -13.39 2.47 12.69
N LYS A 56 -13.43 2.83 13.97
CA LYS A 56 -12.70 3.97 14.52
C LYS A 56 -11.82 3.49 15.67
N ALA A 57 -10.52 3.81 15.64
CA ALA A 57 -9.60 3.55 16.74
C ALA A 57 -8.76 4.79 17.02
N GLY A 58 -8.98 5.41 18.18
CA GLY A 58 -8.31 6.65 18.56
C GLY A 58 -8.56 7.77 17.53
N LYS A 59 -7.49 8.29 16.93
CA LYS A 59 -7.53 9.35 15.91
C LYS A 59 -7.50 8.83 14.47
N THR A 60 -7.54 7.51 14.31
CA THR A 60 -7.53 6.83 13.02
C THR A 60 -8.89 6.25 12.74
N GLN A 61 -9.41 6.53 11.54
CA GLN A 61 -10.64 5.96 11.04
C GLN A 61 -10.31 4.98 9.92
N TYR A 62 -10.88 3.79 9.97
CA TYR A 62 -10.61 2.72 9.03
C TYR A 62 -11.79 2.55 8.08
N TYR A 63 -11.49 2.48 6.79
CA TYR A 63 -12.47 2.38 5.73
C TYR A 63 -12.19 1.16 4.86
N ARG A 64 -13.24 0.63 4.25
CA ARG A 64 -13.15 -0.33 3.15
C ARG A 64 -13.64 0.34 1.88
N ARG A 65 -13.00 0.06 0.75
CA ARG A 65 -13.42 0.57 -0.54
C ARG A 65 -14.42 -0.39 -1.19
N THR A 66 -15.52 0.13 -1.74
CA THR A 66 -16.53 -0.70 -2.43
C THR A 66 -16.00 -1.18 -3.78
N GLY A 67 -16.22 -2.46 -4.09
CA GLY A 67 -15.76 -3.06 -5.36
C GLY A 67 -14.25 -3.26 -5.48
N GLU A 68 -13.50 -3.14 -4.39
CA GLU A 68 -12.04 -3.32 -4.39
C GLU A 68 -11.64 -4.71 -4.87
N GLN A 69 -10.61 -4.77 -5.72
CA GLN A 69 -10.05 -6.03 -6.19
C GLN A 69 -9.19 -6.67 -5.10
N LYS A 70 -9.70 -7.78 -4.57
CA LYS A 70 -9.11 -8.56 -3.49
C LYS A 70 -8.03 -9.54 -3.98
N LYS A 71 -7.08 -9.04 -4.78
CA LYS A 71 -5.97 -9.82 -5.32
C LYS A 71 -4.66 -9.05 -5.24
N LEU A 72 -3.58 -9.77 -5.02
CA LEU A 72 -2.22 -9.25 -5.11
C LEU A 72 -1.30 -10.39 -5.62
N GLY A 73 -0.75 -10.21 -6.82
CA GLY A 73 -0.15 -11.31 -7.57
C GLY A 73 -1.18 -12.41 -7.84
N SER A 74 -0.78 -13.67 -7.63
CA SER A 74 -1.66 -14.84 -7.68
C SER A 74 -2.47 -15.06 -6.40
N GLY A 75 -2.16 -14.35 -5.31
CA GLY A 75 -2.78 -14.54 -4.00
C GLY A 75 -4.10 -13.79 -3.81
N GLU A 76 -5.04 -14.42 -3.09
CA GLU A 76 -6.28 -13.78 -2.68
C GLU A 76 -6.12 -13.02 -1.36
N VAL A 77 -6.63 -11.79 -1.33
CA VAL A 77 -6.64 -10.94 -0.13
C VAL A 77 -8.03 -10.95 0.48
N ALA A 78 -8.18 -11.50 1.67
CA ALA A 78 -9.47 -11.61 2.35
C ALA A 78 -10.09 -10.26 2.71
N ASP A 79 -9.26 -9.30 3.16
CA ASP A 79 -9.71 -7.96 3.54
C ASP A 79 -8.65 -6.90 3.24
N ILE A 80 -9.11 -5.72 2.79
CA ILE A 80 -8.26 -4.55 2.55
C ILE A 80 -8.90 -3.38 3.30
N THR A 81 -8.15 -2.80 4.23
CA THR A 81 -8.61 -1.70 5.07
C THR A 81 -7.67 -0.51 4.97
N TYR A 82 -8.23 0.68 4.81
CA TYR A 82 -7.51 1.95 4.67
C TYR A 82 -7.67 2.77 5.94
N GLY A 83 -6.59 2.98 6.68
CA GLY A 83 -6.57 3.78 7.90
C GLY A 83 -6.21 5.23 7.61
N PHE A 84 -7.14 6.14 7.92
CA PHE A 84 -6.99 7.57 7.77
C PHE A 84 -6.71 8.21 9.13
N TYR A 85 -5.46 8.60 9.35
CA TYR A 85 -5.06 9.36 10.52
C TYR A 85 -5.36 10.84 10.29
N GLN A 86 -6.14 11.46 11.17
CA GLN A 86 -6.59 12.85 11.02
C GLN A 86 -7.19 13.15 9.63
N GLY A 87 -7.95 12.19 9.09
CA GLY A 87 -8.63 12.31 7.80
C GLY A 87 -7.75 12.10 6.57
N LYS A 88 -6.46 11.78 6.72
CA LYS A 88 -5.52 11.51 5.62
C LYS A 88 -5.04 10.06 5.62
N LEU A 89 -4.94 9.44 4.45
CA LEU A 89 -4.53 8.04 4.35
C LEU A 89 -3.11 7.86 4.91
N ALA A 90 -2.99 7.04 5.95
CA ALA A 90 -1.74 6.84 6.68
C ALA A 90 -1.27 5.38 6.67
N VAL A 91 -2.20 4.43 6.63
CA VAL A 91 -1.89 3.01 6.63
C VAL A 91 -2.87 2.25 5.72
N VAL A 92 -2.38 1.22 5.06
CA VAL A 92 -3.18 0.22 4.36
C VAL A 92 -2.88 -1.13 4.98
N MET A 93 -3.92 -1.89 5.29
CA MET A 93 -3.83 -3.19 5.93
C MET A 93 -4.46 -4.23 5.02
N LEU A 94 -3.71 -5.27 4.69
CA LEU A 94 -4.21 -6.42 3.93
C LEU A 94 -4.19 -7.64 4.84
N LYS A 95 -5.25 -8.44 4.77
CA LYS A 95 -5.33 -9.73 5.46
C LYS A 95 -5.51 -10.83 4.45
N THR A 96 -4.78 -11.91 4.59
CA THR A 96 -4.95 -13.15 3.82
C THR A 96 -5.44 -14.27 4.73
N HIS A 97 -6.04 -15.30 4.13
CA HIS A 97 -6.39 -16.53 4.84
C HIS A 97 -5.67 -17.73 4.24
N GLY A 98 -5.05 -18.51 5.11
CA GLY A 98 -4.32 -19.72 4.77
C GLY A 98 -2.98 -19.47 4.09
N GLN A 99 -2.08 -20.44 4.26
CA GLN A 99 -0.68 -20.33 3.86
C GLN A 99 -0.47 -20.07 2.36
N ILE A 100 -1.25 -20.69 1.48
CA ILE A 100 -1.11 -20.54 0.02
C ILE A 100 -1.29 -19.07 -0.39
N ASN A 101 -2.39 -18.44 0.03
CA ASN A 101 -2.65 -17.04 -0.29
C ASN A 101 -1.61 -16.10 0.31
N SER A 102 -1.23 -16.36 1.56
CA SER A 102 -0.23 -15.59 2.27
C SER A 102 1.13 -15.61 1.57
N GLN A 103 1.60 -16.80 1.16
CA GLN A 103 2.86 -16.94 0.42
C GLN A 103 2.80 -16.31 -0.96
N SER A 104 1.72 -16.50 -1.72
CA SER A 104 1.56 -15.83 -3.02
C SER A 104 1.52 -14.30 -2.90
N VAL A 105 0.93 -13.78 -1.81
CA VAL A 105 1.00 -12.34 -1.50
C VAL A 105 2.43 -11.93 -1.17
N LEU A 106 3.16 -12.70 -0.34
CA LEU A 106 4.56 -12.41 -0.02
C LEU A 106 5.44 -12.38 -1.28
N GLU A 107 5.29 -13.34 -2.19
CA GLU A 107 5.99 -13.39 -3.47
C GLU A 107 5.74 -12.12 -4.28
N ALA A 108 4.46 -11.71 -4.42
CA ALA A 108 4.11 -10.48 -5.13
C ALA A 108 4.71 -9.22 -4.48
N LEU A 109 4.77 -9.16 -3.15
CA LEU A 109 5.45 -8.07 -2.43
C LEU A 109 6.95 -8.07 -2.70
N GLN A 110 7.57 -9.25 -2.79
CA GLN A 110 8.99 -9.40 -3.05
C GLN A 110 9.36 -9.06 -4.50
N GLU A 111 8.50 -9.41 -5.45
CA GLU A 111 8.61 -8.99 -6.86
C GLU A 111 8.51 -7.46 -7.00
N GLN A 112 7.70 -6.79 -6.17
CA GLN A 112 7.59 -5.34 -6.23
C GLN A 112 8.76 -4.62 -5.52
N ALA A 113 9.10 -5.06 -4.32
CA ALA A 113 9.94 -4.30 -3.38
C ALA A 113 11.32 -4.93 -3.08
N GLY A 114 11.61 -6.09 -3.68
CA GLY A 114 12.79 -6.91 -3.39
C GLY A 114 12.55 -7.87 -2.21
N PRO A 115 13.56 -8.66 -1.79
CA PRO A 115 13.38 -9.78 -0.86
C PRO A 115 12.86 -9.40 0.54
N GLY A 116 13.02 -8.14 0.94
CA GLY A 116 12.72 -7.67 2.30
C GLY A 116 13.78 -8.13 3.32
N VAL A 117 13.69 -7.58 4.53
CA VAL A 117 14.54 -7.95 5.66
C VAL A 117 13.80 -8.94 6.55
N GLN A 118 14.39 -10.10 6.80
CA GLN A 118 13.90 -11.11 7.72
C GLN A 118 14.87 -11.26 8.89
N ASN A 119 14.49 -10.76 10.07
CA ASN A 119 15.36 -10.81 11.26
C ASN A 119 15.38 -12.19 11.94
N ASN A 120 14.34 -13.00 11.73
CA ASN A 120 14.24 -14.35 12.26
C ASN A 120 13.88 -15.32 11.14
N ARG A 121 14.84 -16.17 10.76
CA ARG A 121 14.67 -17.19 9.70
C ARG A 121 13.60 -18.24 9.99
N PHE A 122 13.16 -18.37 11.25
CA PHE A 122 12.14 -19.32 11.67
C PHE A 122 10.72 -18.74 11.67
N ALA A 123 10.58 -17.43 11.40
CA ALA A 123 9.30 -16.75 11.32
C ALA A 123 9.13 -16.13 9.93
N GLN A 124 7.94 -16.26 9.37
CA GLN A 124 7.57 -15.62 8.09
C GLN A 124 7.24 -14.14 8.35
N ARG A 125 8.28 -13.37 8.68
CA ARG A 125 8.21 -11.95 9.03
C ARG A 125 9.21 -11.16 8.21
N TYR A 126 8.69 -10.30 7.35
CA TYR A 126 9.48 -9.51 6.43
C TYR A 126 9.17 -8.03 6.58
N ALA A 127 10.19 -7.20 6.43
CA ALA A 127 10.05 -5.76 6.47
C ALA A 127 10.81 -5.08 5.33
N TRP A 128 10.19 -4.06 4.75
CA TRP A 128 10.77 -3.16 3.77
C TRP A 128 10.77 -1.75 4.34
N ASN A 129 11.94 -1.14 4.41
CA ASN A 129 12.15 0.18 4.98
C ASN A 129 12.59 1.15 3.90
N ALA A 130 11.67 1.59 3.05
CA ALA A 130 11.90 2.65 2.08
C ALA A 130 12.01 4.03 2.77
N LYS A 131 12.30 5.10 2.04
CA LYS A 131 12.52 6.44 2.63
C LYS A 131 11.22 7.03 3.18
N ARG A 132 10.10 6.86 2.49
CA ARG A 132 8.80 7.46 2.81
C ARG A 132 7.77 6.42 3.25
N VAL A 133 7.94 5.17 2.84
CA VAL A 133 7.04 4.05 3.15
C VAL A 133 7.74 3.02 4.02
N HIS A 134 7.01 2.48 5.00
CA HIS A 134 7.36 1.23 5.66
C HIS A 134 6.35 0.17 5.27
N MET A 135 6.80 -1.03 4.92
CA MET A 135 5.94 -2.17 4.69
C MET A 135 6.38 -3.35 5.54
N SER A 136 5.43 -4.07 6.11
CA SER A 136 5.69 -5.30 6.87
C SER A 136 4.73 -6.40 6.48
N TYR A 137 5.21 -7.63 6.52
CA TYR A 137 4.46 -8.85 6.38
C TYR A 137 4.69 -9.69 7.64
N ASP A 138 3.62 -10.20 8.26
CA ASP A 138 3.68 -11.14 9.38
C ASP A 138 2.66 -12.26 9.18
N GLU A 139 3.14 -13.48 9.01
CA GLU A 139 2.31 -14.67 8.87
C GLU A 139 2.29 -15.48 10.16
N ASN A 140 1.07 -15.86 10.58
CA ASN A 140 0.85 -16.70 11.72
C ASN A 140 1.26 -18.14 11.41
N ALA A 141 2.24 -18.67 12.15
CA ALA A 141 2.78 -20.01 11.91
C ALA A 141 1.77 -21.16 12.11
N MET A 142 0.65 -20.93 12.80
CA MET A 142 -0.37 -21.96 13.07
C MET A 142 -1.49 -21.95 12.04
N SER A 143 -2.03 -20.77 11.70
CA SER A 143 -3.12 -20.66 10.73
C SER A 143 -2.66 -20.44 9.29
N GLY A 144 -1.44 -19.95 9.10
CA GLY A 144 -0.94 -19.49 7.80
C GLY A 144 -1.57 -18.18 7.34
N ASP A 145 -2.41 -17.53 8.16
CA ASP A 145 -2.97 -16.21 7.86
C ASP A 145 -1.87 -15.14 7.97
N ALA A 146 -1.86 -14.17 7.06
CA ALA A 146 -0.91 -13.08 7.11
C ALA A 146 -1.56 -11.71 7.21
N LEU A 147 -0.80 -10.81 7.82
CA LEU A 147 -1.09 -9.39 7.92
C LEU A 147 0.00 -8.62 7.18
N VAL A 148 -0.42 -7.84 6.18
CA VAL A 148 0.46 -6.85 5.53
C VAL A 148 0.06 -5.47 6.02
N LEU A 149 1.04 -4.68 6.43
CA LEU A 149 0.86 -3.26 6.75
C LEU A 149 1.75 -2.44 5.84
N ILE A 150 1.16 -1.45 5.16
CA ILE A 150 1.86 -0.47 4.34
C ILE A 150 1.59 0.89 4.96
N THR A 151 2.64 1.57 5.42
CA THR A 151 2.52 2.76 6.28
C THR A 151 3.28 3.95 5.71
N CYS A 152 2.62 5.12 5.72
CA CYS A 152 3.27 6.40 5.49
C CYS A 152 4.10 6.81 6.71
N LYS A 153 5.42 6.82 6.58
CA LYS A 153 6.34 7.13 7.70
C LYS A 153 6.08 8.52 8.29
N LYS A 154 5.87 9.53 7.45
CA LYS A 154 5.59 10.90 7.87
C LYS A 154 4.39 10.99 8.80
N LEU A 155 3.26 10.41 8.41
CA LEU A 155 2.04 10.44 9.23
C LEU A 155 2.17 9.56 10.47
N LYS A 156 2.89 8.42 10.37
CA LYS A 156 3.14 7.57 11.54
C LYS A 156 4.01 8.24 12.59
N GLU A 157 5.03 8.99 12.17
CA GLU A 157 5.85 9.80 13.06
C GLU A 157 5.05 10.92 13.72
N GLN A 158 4.12 11.56 12.99
CA GLN A 158 3.22 12.56 13.56
C GLN A 158 2.30 11.96 14.61
N GLU A 159 1.71 10.79 14.32
CA GLU A 159 0.89 10.04 15.27
C GLU A 159 1.67 9.71 16.55
N MET A 160 2.85 9.09 16.41
CA MET A 160 3.71 8.76 17.54
C MET A 160 4.12 9.98 18.37
N LYS A 161 4.49 11.10 17.73
CA LYS A 161 4.84 12.35 18.42
C LYS A 161 3.63 12.91 19.18
N GLN A 162 2.43 12.82 18.63
CA GLN A 162 1.23 13.29 19.29
C GLN A 162 0.83 12.39 20.46
N ASP A 163 0.95 11.07 20.31
CA ASP A 163 0.67 10.12 21.37
C ASP A 163 1.58 10.35 22.57
N LEU A 164 2.89 10.52 22.33
CA LEU A 164 3.88 10.86 23.36
C LEU A 164 3.53 12.16 24.09
N ARG A 165 3.04 13.19 23.39
CA ARG A 165 2.59 14.45 24.01
C ARG A 165 1.33 14.31 24.84
N SER A 166 0.47 13.35 24.51
CA SER A 166 -0.81 13.13 25.21
C SER A 166 -0.73 12.18 26.39
N ARG A 167 0.41 11.48 26.59
CA ARG A 167 0.63 10.65 27.77
C ARG A 167 0.74 11.54 29.01
N PRO A 168 -0.09 11.35 30.05
CA PRO A 168 0.11 12.05 31.31
C PRO A 168 1.50 11.73 31.86
N THR A 169 2.31 12.74 32.17
CA THR A 169 3.48 12.57 33.02
C THR A 169 2.96 12.17 34.39
N ALA A 170 3.14 10.90 34.77
CA ALA A 170 2.86 10.47 36.14
C ALA A 170 3.67 11.36 37.09
N PRO A 171 3.08 11.95 38.14
CA PRO A 171 3.87 12.62 39.15
C PRO A 171 4.78 11.55 39.77
N MET A 172 6.10 11.73 39.66
CA MET A 172 7.05 11.00 40.49
C MET A 172 6.73 11.39 41.93
N GLY A 173 5.97 10.53 42.62
CA GLY A 173 5.67 10.70 44.03
C GLY A 173 6.98 10.76 44.80
N SER A 174 7.26 11.91 45.39
CA SER A 174 8.27 12.08 46.43
C SER A 174 7.89 11.20 47.62
N ARG A 175 8.74 10.22 47.92
CA ARG A 175 8.82 9.61 49.26
C ARG A 175 9.84 10.38 50.08
#